data_AF-A0A7R9UNX8-F1
#
_entry.id   AF-A0A7R9UNX8-F1
#
_cell.length_a   1.000
_cell.length_b   1.000
_cell.length_c   1.000
_cell.angle_alpha   90.00
_cell.angle_beta   90.00
_cell.angle_gamma   90.00
#
_symmetry.space_group_name_H-M   'P 1'
#
loop_
_entity.id
_entity.type
_entity.pdbx_description
1 polymer ?
#
loop_
_entity_poly.entity_id
_entity_poly.type
_entity_poly.pdbx_seq_one_letter_code
_entity_poly.pdbx_strand_id
1 'polypeptide(L)'
;VQVLRKLDTHVAPGPGGWNNAMLRALSFTDSFASPVAQKVVTSLKMYGELFVNNDLPAWYNWLATAVREVGLTKPGPGAGVRPIGIGCMLRTALTRAVFGADVRSALGERMAPHQVAVGVKAGMTKAIFGVRVHLEEDSAGAAIFTDLANAFNTVERGAIVAALAA
;
A
#
# COMPACT_ATOMS: atom_id res chain seq x y z
N VAL A 1 -6.55 -9.14 14.33
CA VAL A 1 -5.48 -9.13 15.38
C VAL A 1 -4.10 -9.52 14.85
N GLN A 2 -3.93 -10.62 14.10
CA GLN A 2 -2.60 -11.07 13.62
C GLN A 2 -1.80 -10.01 12.82
N VAL A 3 -2.46 -9.20 11.99
CA VAL A 3 -1.81 -8.12 11.23
C VAL A 3 -1.16 -7.09 12.14
N LEU A 4 -1.80 -6.75 13.27
CA LEU A 4 -1.28 -5.78 14.24
C LEU A 4 0.03 -6.25 14.88
N ARG A 5 0.15 -7.56 15.15
CA ARG A 5 1.39 -8.16 15.70
C ARG A 5 2.58 -8.00 14.76
N LYS A 6 2.34 -7.92 13.45
CA LYS A 6 3.38 -7.83 12.42
C LYS A 6 3.75 -6.40 12.03
N LEU A 7 3.17 -5.38 12.67
CA LEU A 7 3.49 -3.98 12.39
C LEU A 7 4.89 -3.63 12.88
N ASP A 8 5.68 -2.97 12.02
CA ASP A 8 7.00 -2.45 12.38
C ASP A 8 6.87 -1.15 13.18
N THR A 9 7.47 -1.11 14.36
CA THR A 9 7.39 0.01 15.29
C THR A 9 8.35 1.15 14.97
N HIS A 10 9.27 0.97 14.02
CA HIS A 10 10.23 2.01 13.60
C HIS A 10 9.72 2.88 12.45
N VAL A 11 8.44 2.74 12.09
CA VAL A 11 7.80 3.53 11.03
C VAL A 11 7.25 4.83 11.62
N ALA A 12 7.63 5.95 11.02
CA ALA A 12 7.17 7.27 11.46
C ALA A 12 5.65 7.44 11.25
N PRO A 13 4.92 8.07 12.21
CA PRO A 13 3.46 8.20 12.13
C PRO A 13 3.01 9.20 11.07
N GLY A 14 1.78 9.01 10.59
CA GLY A 14 1.05 9.99 9.78
C GLY A 14 0.34 11.06 10.63
N PRO A 15 -0.57 11.84 10.03
CA PRO A 15 -1.18 13.00 10.70
C PRO A 15 -2.22 12.63 11.77
N GLY A 16 -2.76 11.41 11.76
CA GLY A 16 -3.86 10.99 12.64
C GLY A 16 -3.47 10.55 14.05
N GLY A 17 -2.26 10.83 14.53
CA GLY A 17 -1.78 10.48 15.89
C GLY A 17 -1.50 8.99 16.15
N TRP A 18 -2.03 8.08 15.32
CA TRP A 18 -1.76 6.66 15.41
C TRP A 18 -0.33 6.29 14.99
N ASN A 19 0.36 5.51 15.83
CA ASN A 19 1.62 4.87 15.49
C ASN A 19 1.53 3.34 15.62
N ASN A 20 2.49 2.62 15.03
CA ASN A 20 2.48 1.16 15.02
C ASN A 20 2.72 0.54 16.41
N ALA A 21 3.41 1.22 17.33
CA ALA A 21 3.58 0.73 18.70
C ALA A 21 2.22 0.66 19.43
N MET A 22 1.41 1.71 19.31
CA MET A 22 0.05 1.73 19.85
C MET A 22 -0.82 0.62 19.24
N LEU A 23 -0.82 0.50 17.91
CA LEU A 23 -1.62 -0.52 17.22
C LEU A 23 -1.17 -1.95 17.56
N ARG A 24 0.14 -2.18 17.74
CA ARG A 24 0.67 -3.47 18.15
C ARG A 24 0.26 -3.83 19.58
N ALA A 25 0.20 -2.85 20.49
CA ALA A 25 -0.29 -3.07 21.85
C ALA A 25 -1.74 -3.57 21.87
N LEU A 26 -2.58 -3.11 20.93
CA LEU A 26 -3.96 -3.58 20.76
C LEU A 26 -4.08 -5.06 20.35
N SER A 27 -2.96 -5.73 20.05
CA SER A 27 -2.94 -7.13 19.62
C SER A 27 -2.80 -8.16 20.74
N PHE A 28 -2.61 -7.70 21.98
CA PHE A 28 -2.47 -8.49 23.20
C PHE A 28 -3.78 -8.49 23.99
N THR A 29 -4.86 -8.89 23.32
CA THR A 29 -6.24 -8.70 23.76
C THR A 29 -6.59 -9.56 24.97
N ASP A 30 -5.96 -10.72 25.06
CA ASP A 30 -6.09 -11.66 26.19
C ASP A 30 -5.44 -11.11 27.47
N SER A 31 -4.64 -10.04 27.35
CA SER A 31 -4.00 -9.35 28.46
C SER A 31 -4.81 -8.16 29.00
N PHE A 32 -5.99 -7.87 28.42
CA PHE A 32 -6.82 -6.75 28.87
C PHE A 32 -7.76 -7.15 30.01
N ALA A 33 -7.48 -6.60 31.20
CA ALA A 33 -8.30 -6.81 32.39
C ALA A 33 -9.62 -6.00 32.38
N SER A 34 -9.67 -4.86 31.67
CA SER A 34 -10.86 -4.00 31.63
C SER A 34 -11.88 -4.49 30.59
N PRO A 35 -13.18 -4.61 30.96
CA PRO A 35 -14.25 -4.93 30.00
C PRO A 35 -14.35 -3.91 28.85
N VAL A 36 -13.97 -2.65 29.08
CA VAL A 36 -13.92 -1.61 28.04
C VAL A 36 -12.78 -1.87 27.06
N ALA A 37 -11.60 -2.24 27.57
CA ALA A 37 -10.44 -2.53 26.75
C ALA A 37 -10.64 -3.79 25.88
N GLN A 38 -11.36 -4.80 26.39
CA GLN A 38 -11.68 -6.01 25.62
C GLN A 38 -12.54 -5.72 24.38
N LYS A 39 -13.36 -4.65 24.40
CA LYS A 39 -14.17 -4.24 23.24
C LYS A 39 -13.35 -3.68 22.09
N VAL A 40 -12.09 -3.32 22.30
CA VAL A 40 -11.28 -2.61 21.29
C VAL A 40 -11.14 -3.40 19.99
N VAL A 41 -11.06 -4.73 20.06
CA VAL A 41 -10.96 -5.59 18.86
C VAL A 41 -12.23 -5.52 18.04
N THR A 42 -13.37 -5.63 18.71
CA THR A 42 -14.69 -5.57 18.07
C THR A 42 -14.89 -4.19 17.44
N SER A 43 -14.58 -3.11 18.17
CA SER A 43 -14.67 -1.75 17.63
C SER A 43 -13.73 -1.53 16.45
N LEU A 44 -12.50 -2.05 16.51
CA LEU A 44 -11.53 -1.95 15.41
C LEU A 44 -11.97 -2.73 14.18
N LYS A 45 -12.59 -3.89 14.38
CA LYS A 45 -13.17 -4.70 13.30
C LYS A 45 -14.34 -3.97 12.64
N MET A 46 -15.28 -3.46 13.44
CA MET A 46 -16.42 -2.67 12.96
C MET A 46 -15.96 -1.44 12.19
N TYR A 47 -14.98 -0.69 12.72
CA TYR A 47 -14.37 0.44 12.01
C TYR A 47 -13.74 0.00 10.68
N GLY A 48 -13.02 -1.14 10.68
CA GLY A 48 -12.41 -1.69 9.48
C GLY A 48 -13.42 -2.04 8.39
N GLU A 49 -14.53 -2.67 8.76
CA GLU A 49 -15.64 -2.99 7.85
C GLU A 49 -16.23 -1.72 7.24
N LEU A 50 -16.57 -0.72 8.07
CA LEU A 50 -17.10 0.57 7.60
C LEU A 50 -16.11 1.30 6.68
N PHE A 51 -14.82 1.31 7.03
CA PHE A 51 -13.79 2.00 6.25
C PHE A 51 -13.56 1.34 4.89
N VAL A 52 -13.45 0.01 4.85
CA VAL A 52 -13.15 -0.72 3.61
C VAL A 52 -14.33 -0.69 2.63
N ASN A 53 -15.55 -0.71 3.15
CA ASN A 53 -16.77 -0.61 2.33
C ASN A 53 -17.13 0.83 1.93
N ASN A 54 -16.35 1.83 2.38
CA ASN A 54 -16.64 3.25 2.17
C ASN A 54 -18.00 3.69 2.78
N ASP A 55 -18.42 3.05 3.87
CA ASP A 55 -19.66 3.36 4.61
C ASP A 55 -19.50 4.51 5.61
N LEU A 56 -18.27 5.02 5.78
CA LEU A 56 -18.01 6.19 6.63
C LEU A 56 -18.37 7.49 5.90
N PRO A 57 -18.71 8.57 6.64
CA PRO A 57 -18.97 9.87 6.04
C PRO A 57 -17.81 10.37 5.17
N ALA A 58 -18.12 11.02 4.04
CA ALA A 58 -17.12 11.47 3.07
C ALA A 58 -16.03 12.36 3.69
N TRP A 59 -16.40 13.26 4.62
CA TRP A 59 -15.43 14.12 5.33
C TRP A 59 -14.44 13.29 6.15
N TYR A 60 -14.88 12.16 6.71
CA TYR A 60 -14.04 11.29 7.50
C TYR A 60 -13.08 10.52 6.59
N ASN A 61 -13.55 10.00 5.46
CA ASN A 61 -12.69 9.33 4.48
C ASN A 61 -11.62 10.28 3.94
N TRP A 62 -11.95 11.55 3.70
CA TRP A 62 -10.97 12.57 3.35
C TRP A 62 -9.89 12.73 4.42
N LEU A 63 -10.28 12.86 5.70
CA LEU A 63 -9.31 12.96 6.81
C LEU A 63 -8.48 11.68 6.98
N ALA A 64 -9.11 10.50 6.91
CA ALA A 64 -8.46 9.22 7.08
C ALA A 64 -7.51 8.88 5.92
N THR A 65 -7.70 9.47 4.75
CA THR A 65 -6.81 9.35 3.58
C THR A 65 -5.70 10.39 3.54
N ALA A 66 -5.79 11.45 4.36
CA ALA A 66 -4.72 12.44 4.50
C ALA A 66 -3.36 11.81 4.83
N VAL A 67 -2.30 12.52 4.45
CA VAL A 67 -0.91 12.09 4.62
C VAL A 67 -0.05 13.24 5.12
N ARG A 68 0.99 12.91 5.88
CA ARG A 68 2.09 13.84 6.16
C ARG A 68 3.11 13.69 5.05
N GLU A 69 3.32 14.73 4.26
CA GLU A 69 4.25 14.73 3.15
C GLU A 69 5.67 15.09 3.60
N VAL A 70 6.66 14.32 3.14
CA VAL A 70 8.09 14.58 3.38
C VAL A 70 8.83 14.52 2.04
N GLY A 71 9.49 15.60 1.66
CA GLY A 71 10.32 15.65 0.47
C GLY A 71 11.68 14.99 0.70
N LEU A 72 11.95 13.87 0.02
CA LEU A 72 13.27 13.23 0.03
C LEU A 72 14.05 13.59 -1.23
N THR A 73 15.31 13.98 -1.12
CA THR A 73 16.14 14.21 -2.30
C THR A 73 16.44 12.89 -3.00
N LYS A 74 16.29 12.84 -4.33
CA LYS A 74 16.76 11.69 -5.11
C LYS A 74 18.30 11.62 -5.03
N PRO A 75 18.90 10.42 -5.05
CA PRO A 75 20.35 10.31 -5.15
C PRO A 75 20.84 10.81 -6.52
N GLY A 76 21.97 11.51 -6.54
CA GLY A 76 22.65 11.97 -7.76
C GLY A 76 22.70 13.49 -7.93
N PRO A 77 23.68 14.03 -8.69
CA PRO A 77 23.79 15.46 -8.97
C PRO A 77 22.56 15.97 -9.72
N GLY A 78 21.96 17.09 -9.26
CA GLY A 78 20.79 17.69 -9.90
C GLY A 78 19.49 16.88 -9.76
N ALA A 79 19.48 15.84 -8.92
CA ALA A 79 18.34 14.98 -8.80
C ALA A 79 17.18 15.68 -8.05
N GLY A 80 15.96 15.58 -8.61
CA GLY A 80 14.77 16.22 -8.04
C GLY A 80 14.31 15.62 -6.70
N VAL A 81 13.19 16.11 -6.18
CA VAL A 81 12.59 15.63 -4.92
C VAL A 81 11.65 14.45 -5.18
N ARG A 82 11.61 13.49 -4.26
CA ARG A 82 10.61 12.42 -4.15
C ARG A 82 9.75 12.69 -2.92
N PRO A 83 8.55 13.28 -3.09
CA PRO A 83 7.62 13.42 -1.97
C PRO A 83 7.13 12.05 -1.52
N ILE A 84 7.18 11.80 -0.22
CA ILE A 84 6.67 10.60 0.42
C ILE A 84 5.49 10.99 1.31
N GLY A 85 4.31 10.48 0.97
CA GLY A 85 3.11 10.61 1.80
C GLY A 85 3.07 9.54 2.88
N ILE A 86 3.23 9.95 4.15
CA ILE A 86 3.11 9.08 5.32
C ILE A 86 1.66 9.11 5.80
N GLY A 87 0.93 8.03 5.52
CA GLY A 87 -0.49 7.90 5.85
C GLY A 87 -0.80 7.50 7.30
N CYS A 88 -2.10 7.48 7.60
CA CYS A 88 -2.60 6.97 8.87
C CYS A 88 -2.21 5.49 9.08
N MET A 89 -1.60 5.16 10.22
CA MET A 89 -1.18 3.78 10.51
C MET A 89 -2.35 2.82 10.66
N LEU A 90 -3.49 3.32 11.13
CA LEU A 90 -4.72 2.53 11.19
C LEU A 90 -5.19 2.12 9.79
N ARG A 91 -5.18 3.06 8.83
CA ARG A 91 -5.44 2.77 7.41
C ARG A 91 -4.47 1.73 6.87
N THR A 92 -3.17 1.91 7.10
CA THR A 92 -2.13 0.96 6.66
C THR A 92 -2.37 -0.45 7.22
N ALA A 93 -2.73 -0.57 8.51
CA ALA A 93 -3.03 -1.86 9.13
C ALA A 93 -4.27 -2.53 8.50
N LEU A 94 -5.34 -1.75 8.25
CA LEU A 94 -6.54 -2.25 7.58
C LEU A 94 -6.25 -2.69 6.14
N THR A 95 -5.55 -1.87 5.35
CA THR A 95 -5.15 -2.23 3.98
C THR A 95 -4.32 -3.51 3.98
N ARG A 96 -3.40 -3.71 4.94
CA ARG A 96 -2.65 -4.98 5.06
C ARG A 96 -3.53 -6.17 5.42
N ALA A 97 -4.61 -5.96 6.17
CA ALA A 97 -5.57 -7.01 6.50
C ALA A 97 -6.42 -7.41 5.28
N VAL A 98 -6.82 -6.44 4.46
CA VAL A 98 -7.58 -6.70 3.22
C VAL A 98 -6.69 -7.31 2.14
N PHE A 99 -5.49 -6.76 1.92
CA PHE A 99 -4.54 -7.24 0.92
C PHE A 99 -3.67 -8.38 1.48
N GLY A 100 -4.34 -9.47 1.88
CA GLY A 100 -3.73 -10.73 2.29
C GLY A 100 -3.00 -11.46 1.16
N ALA A 101 -2.51 -12.68 1.45
CA ALA A 101 -1.76 -13.48 0.47
C ALA A 101 -2.60 -13.80 -0.78
N ASP A 102 -3.86 -14.19 -0.59
CA ASP A 102 -4.74 -14.62 -1.67
C ASP A 102 -5.07 -13.47 -2.63
N VAL A 103 -5.46 -12.31 -2.08
CA VAL A 103 -5.71 -11.09 -2.88
C VAL A 103 -4.46 -10.68 -3.65
N ARG A 104 -3.28 -10.77 -3.04
CA ARG A 104 -2.01 -10.45 -3.73
C ARG A 104 -1.72 -11.45 -4.86
N SER A 105 -1.97 -12.74 -4.66
CA SER A 105 -1.79 -13.77 -5.69
C SER A 105 -2.74 -13.52 -6.86
N ALA A 106 -4.02 -13.32 -6.58
CA ALA A 106 -5.04 -13.06 -7.60
C ALA A 106 -4.72 -11.80 -8.43
N LEU A 107 -4.24 -10.73 -7.78
CA LEU A 107 -3.76 -9.54 -8.48
C LEU A 107 -2.53 -9.85 -9.35
N GLY A 108 -1.57 -10.61 -8.82
CA GLY A 108 -0.37 -11.00 -9.58
C GLY A 108 -0.70 -11.83 -10.82
N GLU A 109 -1.63 -12.79 -10.70
CA GLU A 109 -2.10 -13.63 -11.80
C GLU A 109 -2.80 -12.80 -12.89
N ARG A 110 -3.62 -11.82 -12.50
CA ARG A 110 -4.32 -10.95 -13.46
C ARG A 110 -3.41 -9.93 -14.14
N MET A 111 -2.37 -9.47 -13.46
CA MET A 111 -1.44 -8.44 -13.96
C MET A 111 -0.31 -9.04 -14.81
N ALA A 112 0.09 -10.27 -14.51
CA ALA A 112 1.08 -10.99 -15.28
C ALA A 112 0.55 -11.33 -16.70
N PRO A 113 1.44 -11.43 -17.70
CA PRO A 113 2.88 -11.19 -17.64
C PRO A 113 3.27 -9.70 -17.83
N HIS A 114 2.33 -8.85 -18.25
CA HIS A 114 2.62 -7.47 -18.70
C HIS A 114 3.03 -6.53 -17.57
N GLN A 115 2.44 -6.69 -16.37
CA GLN A 115 2.76 -5.91 -15.19
C GLN A 115 3.23 -6.84 -14.07
N VAL A 116 4.52 -6.77 -13.76
CA VAL A 116 5.17 -7.65 -12.77
C VAL A 116 5.54 -6.95 -11.47
N ALA A 117 5.32 -5.63 -11.34
CA ALA A 117 5.62 -4.89 -10.12
C ALA A 117 4.52 -5.01 -9.03
N VAL A 118 3.41 -5.70 -9.33
CA VAL A 118 2.27 -5.88 -8.41
C VAL A 118 1.94 -7.35 -8.28
N GLY A 119 2.00 -7.91 -7.06
CA GLY A 119 1.54 -9.27 -6.76
C GLY A 119 2.40 -10.41 -7.33
N VAL A 120 3.30 -10.15 -8.28
CA VAL A 120 4.15 -11.17 -8.90
C VAL A 120 5.42 -11.41 -8.09
N LYS A 121 5.60 -12.65 -7.61
CA LYS A 121 6.82 -13.08 -6.93
C LYS A 121 8.03 -12.94 -7.85
N ALA A 122 9.08 -12.27 -7.35
CA ALA A 122 10.30 -11.97 -8.08
C ALA A 122 10.08 -11.23 -9.41
N GLY A 123 9.05 -10.37 -9.47
CA GLY A 123 8.65 -9.67 -10.70
C GLY A 123 9.77 -8.88 -11.39
N MET A 124 10.57 -8.12 -10.65
CA MET A 124 11.71 -7.39 -11.22
C MET A 124 12.72 -8.30 -11.91
N THR A 125 13.04 -9.43 -11.29
CA THR A 125 13.93 -10.44 -11.87
C THR A 125 13.35 -11.01 -13.15
N LYS A 126 12.04 -11.32 -13.16
CA LYS A 126 11.33 -11.79 -14.36
C LYS A 126 11.35 -10.74 -15.49
N ALA A 127 11.14 -9.47 -15.19
CA ALA A 127 11.21 -8.40 -16.18
C ALA A 127 12.62 -8.32 -16.81
N ILE A 128 13.68 -8.30 -15.99
CA ILE A 128 15.06 -8.18 -16.47
C ILE A 128 15.42 -9.37 -17.37
N PHE A 129 15.16 -10.60 -16.92
CA PHE A 129 15.48 -11.78 -17.71
C PHE A 129 14.58 -11.95 -18.93
N GLY A 130 13.29 -11.60 -18.83
CA GLY A 130 12.36 -11.64 -19.95
C GLY A 130 12.80 -10.71 -21.09
N VAL A 131 13.20 -9.48 -20.77
CA VAL A 131 13.74 -8.53 -21.76
C VAL A 131 15.05 -9.06 -22.36
N ARG A 132 15.95 -9.62 -21.53
CA ARG A 132 17.23 -10.17 -22.03
C ARG A 132 17.02 -11.31 -23.02
N VAL A 133 16.22 -12.32 -22.64
CA VAL A 133 15.92 -13.46 -23.52
C VAL A 133 15.28 -13.00 -24.82
N HIS A 134 14.32 -12.06 -24.74
CA HIS A 134 13.67 -11.54 -25.94
C HIS A 134 14.65 -10.85 -26.91
N LEU A 135 15.59 -10.05 -26.40
CA LEU A 135 16.62 -9.39 -27.21
C LEU A 135 17.71 -10.36 -27.72
N GLU A 136 17.93 -11.49 -27.04
CA GLU A 136 18.84 -12.54 -27.50
C GLU A 136 18.22 -13.38 -28.64
N GLU A 137 16.91 -13.61 -28.59
CA GLU A 137 16.17 -14.35 -29.62
C GLU A 137 15.91 -13.53 -30.89
N ASP A 138 15.68 -12.21 -30.74
CA ASP A 138 15.47 -11.30 -31.86
C ASP A 138 16.63 -10.29 -31.99
N SER A 139 17.60 -10.63 -32.85
CA SER A 139 18.76 -9.77 -33.15
C SER A 139 18.42 -8.42 -33.79
N ALA A 140 17.20 -8.24 -34.32
CA ALA A 140 16.69 -6.97 -34.83
C ALA A 140 15.77 -6.25 -33.82
N GLY A 141 15.46 -6.87 -32.70
CA GLY A 141 14.61 -6.35 -31.66
C GLY A 141 15.23 -5.16 -30.93
N ALA A 142 14.38 -4.23 -30.48
CA ALA A 142 14.79 -3.07 -29.69
C ALA A 142 13.94 -2.93 -28.43
N ALA A 143 14.55 -2.54 -27.32
CA ALA A 143 13.86 -2.21 -26.08
C ALA A 143 13.66 -0.71 -25.95
N ILE A 144 12.42 -0.30 -25.66
CA ILE A 144 12.07 1.11 -25.41
C ILE A 144 11.94 1.32 -23.90
N PHE A 145 12.79 2.20 -23.36
CA PHE A 145 12.73 2.61 -21.97
C PHE A 145 11.95 3.92 -21.86
N THR A 146 10.86 3.90 -21.09
CA THR A 146 10.06 5.08 -20.79
C THR A 146 9.81 5.16 -19.28
N ASP A 147 9.57 6.37 -18.79
CA ASP A 147 9.27 6.64 -17.38
C ASP A 147 8.15 7.67 -17.26
N LEU A 148 7.39 7.56 -16.18
CA LEU A 148 6.31 8.48 -15.85
C LEU A 148 6.81 9.52 -14.85
N ALA A 149 6.75 10.79 -15.23
CA ALA A 149 7.07 11.89 -14.33
C ALA A 149 6.10 11.90 -13.14
N ASN A 150 6.61 11.61 -11.95
CA ASN A 150 5.88 11.70 -10.68
C ASN A 150 4.53 10.95 -10.68
N ALA A 151 4.51 9.71 -11.19
CA ALA A 151 3.29 8.92 -11.43
C ALA A 151 2.25 8.97 -10.29
N PHE A 152 2.68 8.91 -9.03
CA PHE A 152 1.75 8.94 -7.90
C PHE A 152 0.98 10.26 -7.76
N ASN A 153 1.56 11.38 -8.16
CA ASN A 153 0.92 12.70 -8.06
C ASN A 153 0.33 13.17 -9.39
N THR A 154 0.73 12.59 -10.51
CA THR A 154 0.25 12.98 -11.85
C THR A 154 -0.88 12.12 -12.38
N VAL A 155 -1.08 10.91 -11.85
CA VAL A 155 -2.21 10.05 -12.24
C VAL A 155 -3.50 10.52 -11.58
N GLU A 156 -4.50 10.82 -12.41
CA GLU A 156 -5.85 11.17 -12.01
C GLU A 156 -6.56 9.96 -11.37
N ARG A 157 -7.11 10.15 -10.16
CA ARG A 157 -7.63 9.02 -9.35
C ARG A 157 -8.98 8.51 -9.86
N GLY A 158 -9.82 9.38 -10.41
CA GLY A 158 -11.09 9.02 -11.04
C GLY A 158 -10.89 8.08 -12.24
N ALA A 159 -9.86 8.30 -13.05
CA ALA A 159 -9.50 7.47 -14.19
C ALA A 159 -9.09 6.07 -13.75
N ILE A 160 -8.37 5.93 -12.63
CA ILE A 160 -8.08 4.62 -12.04
C ILE A 160 -9.38 3.90 -11.66
N VAL A 161 -10.29 4.59 -10.98
CA VAL A 161 -11.57 4.00 -10.54
C VAL A 161 -12.42 3.60 -11.74
N ALA A 162 -12.52 4.45 -12.76
CA ALA A 162 -13.24 4.17 -14.00
C ALA A 162 -12.65 2.95 -14.74
N ALA A 163 -11.32 2.86 -14.83
CA ALA A 163 -10.64 1.73 -15.47
C ALA A 163 -10.83 0.40 -14.72
N LEU A 164 -11.04 0.44 -13.40
CA LEU A 164 -11.30 -0.76 -12.59
C LEU A 164 -12.79 -1.18 -12.60
N ALA A 165 -13.70 -0.28 -12.96
CA ALA A 165 -15.13 -0.55 -13.05
C ALA A 165 -15.56 -1.14 -14.41
N ALA A 166 -14.67 -1.08 -15.41
CA ALA A 166 -14.84 -1.67 -16.74
C ALA A 166 -14.39 -3.15 -16.76
#